data_AF-A0A4Y3ILR0-F1
#
_entry.id   AF-A0A4Y3ILR0-F1
#
_cell.length_a   1.000
_cell.length_b   1.000
_cell.length_c   1.000
_cell.angle_alpha   90.00
_cell.angle_beta   90.00
_cell.angle_gamma   90.00
#
_symmetry.space_group_name_H-M   'P 1'
#
loop_
_entity.id
_entity.type
_entity.pdbx_description
1 polymer ?
#
loop_
_entity_poly.entity_id
_entity_poly.type
_entity_poly.pdbx_seq_one_letter_code
_entity_poly.pdbx_strand_id
1 'polypeptide(L)'
;MPIATNKISALTLLPIVALLAGCQSEPEPKSVMEAPSDPIEKMVFEQILEPEGLTDRSYSFDYGYADLNGDTEDEVFVLMQDPYFCGTGGCSAYLFNSSFEKMNTFTVVKKPVLISHTDTNGWKSITVWSDGSLRLLKYDGNSYPSNASSQPIFNRDARKRRAHDLAIQSDLYLDGGYELTERTDLPIFTPIDQFRFQFKRESDPDSVFVVKVNTLTSDIFFSKE
;
A
#
# COMPACT_ATOMS: atom_id res chain seq x y z
N MET A 1 11.86 63.55 72.07
CA MET A 1 13.34 63.40 72.13
C MET A 1 13.75 62.41 71.05
N PRO A 2 14.92 62.56 70.40
CA PRO A 2 15.40 63.61 69.49
C PRO A 2 15.29 63.14 68.01
N ILE A 3 15.14 64.02 67.01
CA ILE A 3 16.12 64.86 66.29
C ILE A 3 17.06 64.07 65.36
N ALA A 4 17.03 64.53 64.11
CA ALA A 4 17.75 64.14 62.91
C ALA A 4 19.26 63.87 63.07
N THR A 5 19.79 63.03 62.17
CA THR A 5 21.10 63.30 61.57
C THR A 5 21.16 62.82 60.12
N ASN A 6 21.59 63.77 59.30
CA ASN A 6 21.96 63.72 57.90
C ASN A 6 23.39 63.13 57.78
N LYS A 7 23.65 62.19 56.88
CA LYS A 7 25.02 61.79 56.48
C LYS A 7 25.12 61.39 55.00
N ILE A 8 25.53 62.38 54.20
CA ILE A 8 26.69 62.40 53.28
C ILE A 8 26.80 61.25 52.26
N SER A 9 26.54 61.62 51.00
CA SER A 9 26.90 60.89 49.78
C SER A 9 28.40 60.66 49.65
N ALA A 10 28.78 59.42 49.34
CA ALA A 10 30.06 59.09 48.71
C ALA A 10 29.77 58.55 47.30
N LEU A 11 30.22 59.32 46.31
CA LEU A 11 30.10 59.04 44.89
C LEU A 11 31.21 58.05 44.50
N THR A 12 30.85 56.78 44.26
CA THR A 12 31.77 55.78 43.70
C THR A 12 31.38 55.49 42.24
N LEU A 13 32.25 55.91 41.31
CA LEU A 13 32.20 55.50 39.91
C LEU A 13 32.39 53.97 39.81
N LEU A 14 31.43 53.29 39.19
CA LEU A 14 31.57 51.89 38.75
C LEU A 14 31.78 51.87 37.23
N PRO A 15 32.79 51.16 36.71
CA PRO A 15 33.00 51.05 35.27
C PRO A 15 31.91 50.17 34.65
N ILE A 16 31.34 50.65 33.54
CA ILE A 16 30.40 49.91 32.69
C ILE A 16 31.20 48.78 32.02
N VAL A 17 31.03 47.55 32.52
CA VAL A 17 31.48 46.34 31.82
C VAL A 17 30.46 46.08 30.70
N ALA A 18 30.86 46.36 29.46
CA ALA A 18 30.10 45.95 28.29
C ALA A 18 30.16 44.42 28.18
N LEU A 19 29.09 43.73 28.61
CA LEU A 19 28.88 42.34 28.23
C LEU A 19 28.59 42.31 26.72
N LEU A 20 29.58 41.91 25.94
CA LEU A 20 29.35 41.41 24.59
C LEU A 20 28.53 40.12 24.74
N ALA A 21 27.21 40.25 24.63
CA ALA A 21 26.34 39.12 24.36
C ALA A 21 26.72 38.59 22.97
N GLY A 22 27.66 37.64 22.93
CA GLY A 22 27.82 36.77 21.78
C GLY A 22 26.57 35.93 21.70
N CYS A 23 25.70 36.19 20.73
CA CYS A 23 24.70 35.22 20.29
C CYS A 23 25.45 33.96 19.86
N GLN A 24 25.53 32.96 20.74
CA GLN A 24 25.68 31.60 20.27
C GLN A 24 24.36 31.27 19.59
N SER A 25 24.38 31.17 18.26
CA SER A 25 23.30 30.53 17.52
C SER A 25 23.21 29.10 18.02
N GLU A 26 22.17 28.82 18.79
CA GLU A 26 21.80 27.46 19.16
C GLU A 26 21.59 26.68 17.85
N PRO A 27 22.21 25.50 17.67
CA PRO A 27 21.99 24.73 16.46
C PRO A 27 20.50 24.37 16.41
N GLU A 28 19.82 24.75 15.33
CA GLU A 28 18.44 24.37 15.11
C GLU A 28 18.29 22.85 15.30
N PRO A 29 17.27 22.37 16.03
CA PRO A 29 17.03 20.95 16.14
C PRO A 29 16.81 20.42 14.73
N LYS A 30 17.70 19.51 14.28
CA LYS A 30 17.45 18.71 13.07
C LYS A 30 16.05 18.14 13.22
N SER A 31 15.16 18.55 12.32
CA SER A 31 13.79 18.04 12.19
C SER A 31 13.82 16.52 12.35
N VAL A 32 13.39 16.05 13.53
CA VAL A 32 13.07 14.65 13.74
C VAL A 32 11.76 14.49 12.98
N MET A 33 11.80 13.90 11.79
CA MET A 33 10.59 13.53 11.06
C MET A 33 9.70 12.74 12.01
N GLU A 34 8.57 13.31 12.43
CA GLU A 34 7.59 12.64 13.29
C GLU A 34 7.28 11.26 12.72
N ALA A 35 7.30 10.22 13.55
CA ALA A 35 6.98 8.85 13.13
C ALA A 35 5.61 8.82 12.41
N PRO A 36 5.42 7.99 11.37
CA PRO A 36 4.15 7.95 10.65
C PRO A 36 3.01 7.61 11.61
N SER A 37 1.92 8.36 11.55
CA SER A 37 0.74 8.11 12.37
C SER A 37 -0.10 6.94 11.86
N ASP A 38 0.01 6.62 10.57
CA ASP A 38 -0.59 5.42 9.97
C ASP A 38 0.23 4.18 10.38
N PRO A 39 -0.39 3.18 11.03
CA PRO A 39 0.26 1.93 11.41
C PRO A 39 0.94 1.20 10.24
N ILE A 40 0.37 1.29 9.03
CA ILE A 40 0.94 0.67 7.83
C ILE A 40 2.18 1.42 7.36
N GLU A 41 2.14 2.74 7.28
CA GLU A 41 3.33 3.53 6.91
C GLU A 41 4.47 3.32 7.91
N LYS A 42 4.14 3.22 9.21
CA LYS A 42 5.10 2.90 10.26
C LYS A 42 5.71 1.50 10.04
N MET A 43 4.87 0.49 9.83
CA MET A 43 5.34 -0.88 9.59
C MET A 43 6.21 -0.97 8.33
N VAL A 44 5.82 -0.32 7.23
CA VAL A 44 6.63 -0.27 5.99
C VAL A 44 7.97 0.39 6.27
N PHE A 45 8.00 1.51 6.99
CA PHE A 45 9.24 2.17 7.35
C PHE A 45 10.16 1.27 8.18
N GLU A 46 9.66 0.73 9.30
CA GLU A 46 10.47 -0.05 10.26
C GLU A 46 10.90 -1.43 9.71
N GLN A 47 10.05 -2.10 8.92
CA GLN A 47 10.28 -3.49 8.50
C GLN A 47 10.82 -3.64 7.08
N ILE A 48 10.70 -2.59 6.25
CA ILE A 48 11.12 -2.59 4.84
C ILE A 48 12.19 -1.53 4.59
N LEU A 49 11.96 -0.26 4.93
CA LEU A 49 12.85 0.84 4.51
C LEU A 49 14.10 0.96 5.38
N GLU A 50 13.95 0.96 6.70
CA GLU A 50 15.07 1.10 7.65
C GLU A 50 16.11 -0.03 7.52
N PRO A 51 15.74 -1.32 7.35
CA PRO A 51 16.70 -2.39 7.09
C PRO A 51 17.53 -2.20 5.80
N GLU A 52 16.99 -1.47 4.82
CA GLU A 52 17.70 -1.09 3.59
C GLU A 52 18.55 0.19 3.77
N GLY A 53 18.57 0.76 4.97
CA GLY A 53 19.26 2.02 5.29
C GLY A 53 18.57 3.27 4.74
N LEU A 54 17.30 3.15 4.35
CA LEU A 54 16.52 4.23 3.75
C LEU A 54 15.81 5.03 4.86
N THR A 55 16.11 6.33 4.92
CA THR A 55 15.53 7.23 5.92
C THR A 55 14.45 8.15 5.35
N ASP A 56 14.39 8.27 4.02
CA ASP A 56 13.28 8.91 3.33
C ASP A 56 12.05 8.00 3.37
N ARG A 57 10.87 8.59 3.57
CA ARG A 57 9.58 7.91 3.66
C ARG A 57 8.71 8.12 2.42
N SER A 58 9.25 8.75 1.37
CA SER A 58 8.56 9.03 0.12
C SER A 58 8.36 7.83 -0.81
N TYR A 59 8.71 6.62 -0.38
CA TYR A 59 8.60 5.39 -1.17
C TYR A 59 7.15 4.96 -1.36
N SER A 60 6.69 4.94 -2.60
CA SER A 60 5.32 4.53 -2.92
C SER A 60 5.13 3.02 -2.80
N PHE A 61 3.99 2.61 -2.25
CA PHE A 61 3.58 1.22 -2.14
C PHE A 61 2.05 1.10 -2.22
N ASP A 62 1.58 -0.08 -2.60
CA ASP A 62 0.19 -0.50 -2.45
C ASP A 62 0.11 -1.52 -1.30
N TYR A 63 -1.05 -1.60 -0.64
CA TYR A 63 -1.30 -2.67 0.33
C TYR A 63 -2.73 -3.19 0.29
N GLY A 64 -2.96 -4.34 0.90
CA GLY A 64 -4.28 -4.92 1.11
C GLY A 64 -4.28 -5.90 2.27
N TYR A 65 -5.48 -6.10 2.84
CA TYR A 65 -5.73 -6.99 3.97
C TYR A 65 -6.53 -8.20 3.51
N ALA A 66 -6.19 -9.37 4.03
CA ALA A 66 -7.04 -10.55 3.95
C ALA A 66 -6.62 -11.58 4.99
N ASP A 67 -7.61 -12.21 5.61
CA ASP A 67 -7.45 -13.46 6.34
C ASP A 67 -7.07 -14.57 5.35
N LEU A 68 -5.79 -14.94 5.34
CA LEU A 68 -5.24 -16.00 4.51
C LEU A 68 -5.32 -17.36 5.21
N ASN A 69 -5.35 -17.41 6.54
CA ASN A 69 -5.15 -18.64 7.31
C ASN A 69 -6.44 -19.19 8.00
N GLY A 70 -7.52 -18.41 7.96
CA GLY A 70 -8.83 -18.73 8.54
C GLY A 70 -9.00 -18.42 10.03
N ASP A 71 -8.07 -17.70 10.66
CA ASP A 71 -8.10 -17.37 12.10
C ASP A 71 -8.88 -16.10 12.45
N THR A 72 -9.50 -15.45 11.44
CA THR A 72 -10.26 -14.20 11.55
C THR A 72 -9.43 -12.94 11.82
N GLU A 73 -8.11 -13.04 11.81
CA GLU A 73 -7.19 -11.91 11.80
C GLU A 73 -6.61 -11.72 10.38
N ASP A 74 -6.63 -10.49 9.87
CA ASP A 74 -6.16 -10.24 8.51
C ASP A 74 -4.63 -10.16 8.45
N GLU A 75 -4.03 -10.86 7.49
CA GLU A 75 -2.67 -10.59 7.05
C GLU A 75 -2.61 -9.35 6.15
N VAL A 76 -1.43 -8.71 6.10
CA VAL A 76 -1.17 -7.54 5.26
C VAL A 76 -0.18 -7.88 4.17
N PHE A 77 -0.57 -7.62 2.92
CA PHE A 77 0.33 -7.70 1.78
C PHE A 77 0.69 -6.30 1.30
N VAL A 78 1.99 -6.02 1.23
CA VAL A 78 2.55 -4.75 0.74
C VAL A 78 3.29 -5.01 -0.56
N LEU A 79 2.95 -4.28 -1.62
CA LEU A 79 3.65 -4.28 -2.91
C LEU A 79 4.32 -2.94 -3.11
N MET A 80 5.65 -2.92 -3.17
CA MET A 80 6.38 -1.69 -3.44
C MET A 80 6.15 -1.24 -4.90
N GLN A 81 6.09 0.07 -5.10
CA GLN A 81 5.92 0.70 -6.42
C GLN A 81 7.11 1.59 -6.81
N ASP A 82 8.03 1.84 -5.88
CA ASP A 82 9.20 2.67 -6.13
C ASP A 82 10.28 1.95 -6.97
N PRO A 83 10.94 2.62 -7.93
CA PRO A 83 12.01 2.05 -8.75
C PRO A 83 13.15 1.39 -7.97
N TYR A 84 13.42 1.80 -6.73
CA TYR A 84 14.40 1.15 -5.86
C TYR A 84 14.06 -0.34 -5.61
N PHE A 85 12.77 -0.64 -5.43
CA PHE A 85 12.27 -1.99 -5.15
C PHE A 85 11.80 -2.73 -6.41
N CYS A 86 11.86 -2.08 -7.58
CA CYS A 86 11.26 -2.56 -8.82
C CYS A 86 12.29 -2.78 -9.93
N GLY A 87 12.29 -3.99 -10.49
CA GLY A 87 12.99 -4.33 -11.72
C GLY A 87 12.03 -4.49 -12.91
N THR A 88 12.58 -4.84 -14.07
CA THR A 88 11.78 -5.07 -15.29
C THR A 88 10.75 -6.19 -15.13
N GLY A 89 11.12 -7.23 -14.39
CA GLY A 89 10.27 -8.39 -14.13
C GLY A 89 9.13 -8.13 -13.14
N GLY A 90 9.29 -7.18 -12.22
CA GLY A 90 8.35 -6.88 -11.15
C GLY A 90 9.03 -6.24 -9.95
N CYS A 91 8.26 -6.01 -8.91
CA CYS A 91 8.68 -5.36 -7.68
C CYS A 91 8.83 -6.36 -6.53
N SER A 92 9.50 -5.91 -5.48
CA SER A 92 9.50 -6.60 -4.19
C SER A 92 8.16 -6.42 -3.50
N ALA A 93 7.68 -7.47 -2.84
CA ALA A 93 6.48 -7.44 -2.03
C ALA A 93 6.71 -8.17 -0.71
N TYR A 94 5.86 -7.93 0.26
CA TYR A 94 6.02 -8.40 1.63
C TYR A 94 4.67 -8.84 2.19
N LEU A 95 4.66 -9.93 2.94
CA LEU A 95 3.50 -10.40 3.69
C LEU A 95 3.80 -10.30 5.18
N PHE A 96 2.86 -9.76 5.93
CA PHE A 96 2.93 -9.59 7.39
C PHE A 96 1.71 -10.24 8.03
N ASN A 97 1.89 -10.74 9.27
CA ASN A 97 0.77 -11.20 10.08
C ASN A 97 -0.04 -10.01 10.64
N SER A 98 -1.14 -10.32 11.33
CA SER A 98 -2.00 -9.34 12.02
C SER A 98 -1.26 -8.46 13.04
N SER A 99 -0.12 -8.96 13.56
CA SER A 99 0.77 -8.25 14.49
C SER A 99 1.91 -7.48 13.79
N PHE A 100 1.85 -7.35 12.46
CA PHE A 100 2.86 -6.70 11.62
C PHE A 100 4.26 -7.34 11.65
N GLU A 101 4.36 -8.61 12.03
CA GLU A 101 5.58 -9.38 11.91
C GLU A 101 5.72 -9.91 10.48
N LYS A 102 6.89 -9.70 9.87
CA LYS A 102 7.16 -10.11 8.49
C LYS A 102 7.16 -11.63 8.38
N MET A 103 6.22 -12.15 7.59
CA MET A 103 6.07 -13.57 7.31
C MET A 103 6.83 -14.00 6.07
N ASN A 104 6.81 -13.18 5.01
CA ASN A 104 7.42 -13.53 3.73
C ASN A 104 7.88 -12.31 2.94
N THR A 105 8.93 -12.48 2.16
CA THR A 105 9.37 -11.54 1.12
C THR A 105 9.22 -12.20 -0.23
N PHE A 106 8.66 -11.47 -1.19
CA PHE A 106 8.47 -11.89 -2.56
C PHE A 106 9.27 -11.01 -3.51
N THR A 107 9.67 -11.61 -4.63
CA THR A 107 10.35 -10.95 -5.74
C THR A 107 9.57 -11.16 -7.03
N VAL A 108 9.73 -10.21 -7.95
CA VAL A 108 9.16 -10.26 -9.30
C VAL A 108 7.62 -10.22 -9.29
N VAL A 109 7.02 -9.42 -8.39
CA VAL A 109 5.56 -9.30 -8.26
C VAL A 109 5.03 -8.08 -9.01
N LYS A 110 3.92 -8.23 -9.73
CA LYS A 110 3.12 -7.12 -10.29
C LYS A 110 1.63 -7.35 -10.00
N LYS A 111 0.85 -6.27 -10.04
CA LYS A 111 -0.62 -6.35 -10.04
C LYS A 111 -1.12 -7.13 -11.28
N PRO A 112 -2.24 -7.85 -11.17
CA PRO A 112 -3.07 -7.96 -9.96
C PRO A 112 -2.48 -8.92 -8.92
N VAL A 113 -2.81 -8.68 -7.64
CA VAL A 113 -2.58 -9.62 -6.53
C VAL A 113 -3.94 -10.16 -6.11
N LEU A 114 -4.18 -11.44 -6.33
CA LEU A 114 -5.47 -12.10 -6.18
C LEU A 114 -5.41 -13.17 -5.09
N ILE A 115 -6.57 -13.50 -4.51
CA ILE A 115 -6.70 -14.48 -3.44
C ILE A 115 -7.68 -15.60 -3.82
N SER A 116 -7.33 -16.85 -3.52
CA SER A 116 -8.22 -18.00 -3.71
C SER A 116 -9.27 -18.13 -2.62
N HIS A 117 -10.36 -18.83 -2.92
CA HIS A 117 -11.37 -19.20 -1.92
C HIS A 117 -10.97 -20.43 -1.10
N THR A 118 -10.16 -21.31 -1.68
CA THR A 118 -9.69 -22.54 -1.03
C THR A 118 -8.29 -22.35 -0.47
N ASP A 119 -8.02 -23.03 0.63
CA ASP A 119 -6.71 -23.11 1.25
C ASP A 119 -5.85 -24.25 0.67
N THR A 120 -4.56 -24.18 0.92
CA THR A 120 -3.58 -25.25 0.71
C THR A 120 -2.68 -25.22 1.94
N ASN A 121 -2.62 -26.34 2.68
CA ASN A 121 -1.90 -26.41 3.95
C ASN A 121 -2.36 -25.34 4.97
N GLY A 122 -3.66 -25.07 5.04
CA GLY A 122 -4.25 -24.10 5.98
C GLY A 122 -4.18 -22.64 5.54
N TRP A 123 -3.59 -22.34 4.37
CA TRP A 123 -3.45 -20.97 3.87
C TRP A 123 -4.01 -20.80 2.45
N LYS A 124 -4.77 -19.73 2.19
CA LYS A 124 -5.27 -19.37 0.86
C LYS A 124 -4.13 -19.11 -0.10
N SER A 125 -4.24 -19.61 -1.33
CA SER A 125 -3.23 -19.34 -2.35
C SER A 125 -3.31 -17.89 -2.84
N ILE A 126 -2.14 -17.30 -3.11
CA ILE A 126 -2.02 -15.97 -3.71
C ILE A 126 -1.70 -16.14 -5.19
N THR A 127 -2.33 -15.37 -6.06
CA THR A 127 -1.97 -15.31 -7.48
C THR A 127 -1.48 -13.92 -7.83
N VAL A 128 -0.32 -13.82 -8.46
CA VAL A 128 0.29 -12.54 -8.84
C VAL A 128 0.65 -12.52 -10.32
N TRP A 129 0.75 -11.35 -10.93
CA TRP A 129 1.38 -11.25 -12.25
C TRP A 129 2.90 -11.26 -12.11
N SER A 130 3.58 -12.11 -12.88
CA SER A 130 5.03 -12.22 -12.88
C SER A 130 5.52 -12.90 -14.15
N ASP A 131 6.54 -12.33 -14.80
CA ASP A 131 7.17 -12.90 -16.00
C ASP A 131 6.12 -13.24 -17.09
N GLY A 132 5.32 -12.25 -17.47
CA GLY A 132 4.37 -12.32 -18.58
C GLY A 132 3.11 -13.17 -18.34
N SER A 133 2.89 -13.69 -17.12
CA SER A 133 1.74 -14.53 -16.81
C SER A 133 1.32 -14.40 -15.35
N LEU A 134 0.11 -14.88 -15.02
CA LEU A 134 -0.28 -15.07 -13.62
C LEU A 134 0.44 -16.30 -13.07
N ARG A 135 0.93 -16.19 -11.83
CA ARG A 135 1.71 -17.21 -11.13
C ARG A 135 1.02 -17.56 -9.82
N LEU A 136 0.93 -18.85 -9.52
CA LEU A 136 0.27 -19.37 -8.33
C LEU A 136 1.26 -19.59 -7.19
N LEU A 137 1.12 -18.81 -6.13
CA LEU A 137 1.91 -18.92 -4.91
C LEU A 137 1.12 -19.74 -3.89
N LYS A 138 1.55 -20.97 -3.65
CA LYS A 138 0.95 -21.86 -2.64
C LYS A 138 1.81 -21.87 -1.39
N TYR A 139 1.17 -21.87 -0.23
CA TYR A 139 1.83 -22.10 1.03
C TYR A 139 2.27 -23.57 1.13
N ASP A 140 3.54 -23.81 1.45
CA ASP A 140 4.12 -25.16 1.48
C ASP A 140 3.99 -25.86 2.85
N GLY A 141 3.39 -25.18 3.82
CA GLY A 141 3.30 -25.60 5.23
C GLY A 141 4.24 -24.82 6.16
N ASN A 142 5.20 -24.08 5.61
CA ASN A 142 6.10 -23.20 6.36
C ASN A 142 6.08 -21.75 5.82
N SER A 143 6.12 -21.57 4.50
CA SER A 143 6.09 -20.24 3.87
C SER A 143 5.46 -20.25 2.48
N TYR A 144 5.23 -19.06 1.93
CA TYR A 144 5.02 -18.91 0.50
C TYR A 144 6.36 -18.90 -0.24
N PRO A 145 6.40 -19.25 -1.55
CA PRO A 145 7.62 -19.15 -2.34
C PRO A 145 8.05 -17.69 -2.51
N SER A 146 9.34 -17.39 -2.29
CA SER A 146 9.87 -16.02 -2.37
C SER A 146 10.06 -15.48 -3.79
N ASN A 147 10.15 -16.35 -4.81
CA ASN A 147 10.27 -15.91 -6.21
C ASN A 147 9.02 -16.31 -6.99
N ALA A 148 8.26 -15.31 -7.43
CA ALA A 148 7.02 -15.53 -8.15
C ALA A 148 7.23 -16.08 -9.58
N SER A 149 8.33 -15.71 -10.26
CA SER A 149 8.53 -16.05 -11.68
C SER A 149 8.80 -17.54 -11.93
N SER A 150 9.30 -18.24 -10.92
CA SER A 150 9.52 -19.69 -10.97
C SER A 150 8.29 -20.52 -10.63
N GLN A 151 7.19 -19.88 -10.22
CA GLN A 151 5.99 -20.61 -9.80
C GLN A 151 5.13 -21.06 -10.99
N PRO A 152 4.25 -22.06 -10.81
CA PRO A 152 3.37 -22.53 -11.87
C PRO A 152 2.48 -21.41 -12.43
N ILE A 153 2.25 -21.44 -13.74
CA ILE A 153 1.31 -20.53 -14.41
C ILE A 153 -0.11 -20.83 -13.94
N PHE A 154 -0.86 -19.78 -13.62
CA PHE A 154 -2.28 -19.83 -13.34
C PHE A 154 -3.06 -19.24 -14.52
N ASN A 155 -4.02 -19.99 -15.05
CA ASN A 155 -4.89 -19.51 -16.13
C ASN A 155 -6.30 -19.23 -15.61
N ARG A 156 -6.81 -18.01 -15.86
CA ARG A 156 -8.20 -17.62 -15.56
C ARG A 156 -8.96 -17.13 -16.80
N ASP A 157 -8.50 -17.47 -18.00
CA ASP A 157 -9.08 -16.99 -19.27
C ASP A 157 -10.52 -17.45 -19.47
N ALA A 158 -10.85 -18.68 -19.09
CA ALA A 158 -12.22 -19.17 -19.15
C ALA A 158 -13.16 -18.35 -18.26
N ARG A 159 -12.71 -18.02 -17.04
CA ARG A 159 -13.44 -17.13 -16.13
C ARG A 159 -13.54 -15.72 -16.70
N LYS A 160 -12.44 -15.20 -17.26
CA LYS A 160 -12.40 -13.87 -17.89
C LYS A 160 -13.40 -13.75 -19.05
N ARG A 161 -13.47 -14.76 -19.92
CA ARG A 161 -14.46 -14.82 -21.02
C ARG A 161 -15.88 -14.82 -20.47
N ARG A 162 -16.18 -15.66 -19.47
CA ARG A 162 -17.48 -15.66 -18.80
C ARG A 162 -17.82 -14.29 -18.20
N ALA A 163 -16.86 -13.65 -17.54
CA ALA A 163 -17.07 -12.33 -16.94
C ALA A 163 -17.35 -11.25 -18.01
N HIS A 164 -16.62 -11.29 -19.11
CA HIS A 164 -16.84 -10.42 -20.26
C HIS A 164 -18.24 -10.63 -20.85
N ASP A 165 -18.65 -11.88 -21.07
CA ASP A 165 -19.98 -12.22 -21.61
C ASP A 165 -21.10 -11.71 -20.71
N LEU A 166 -20.97 -11.89 -19.40
CA LEU A 166 -21.91 -11.35 -18.40
C LEU A 166 -21.97 -9.81 -18.46
N ALA A 167 -20.82 -9.14 -18.59
CA ALA A 167 -20.77 -7.69 -18.68
C ALA A 167 -21.49 -7.16 -19.94
N ILE A 168 -21.21 -7.72 -21.12
CA ILE A 168 -21.82 -7.24 -22.37
C ILE A 168 -23.30 -7.61 -22.51
N GLN A 169 -23.78 -8.61 -21.78
CA GLN A 169 -25.19 -9.01 -21.76
C GLN A 169 -26.01 -8.27 -20.69
N SER A 170 -25.36 -7.40 -19.90
CA SER A 170 -26.05 -6.62 -18.89
C SER A 170 -26.90 -5.50 -19.49
N ASP A 171 -28.03 -5.18 -18.86
CA ASP A 171 -28.94 -4.13 -19.31
C ASP A 171 -28.23 -2.79 -19.52
N LEU A 172 -27.32 -2.42 -18.61
CA LEU A 172 -26.61 -1.15 -18.69
C LEU A 172 -25.63 -1.07 -19.86
N TYR A 173 -25.01 -2.20 -20.24
CA TYR A 173 -24.14 -2.25 -21.42
C TYR A 173 -24.95 -2.33 -22.71
N LEU A 174 -26.04 -3.10 -22.73
CA LEU A 174 -26.92 -3.19 -23.90
C LEU A 174 -27.61 -1.84 -24.21
N ASP A 175 -27.80 -1.00 -23.19
CA ASP A 175 -28.25 0.39 -23.33
C ASP A 175 -27.11 1.35 -23.72
N GLY A 176 -26.56 1.12 -24.92
CA GLY A 176 -25.62 2.02 -25.60
C GLY A 176 -24.16 1.94 -25.13
N GLY A 177 -23.75 0.82 -24.53
CA GLY A 177 -22.38 0.58 -24.08
C GLY A 177 -21.41 0.19 -25.20
N TYR A 178 -20.17 0.70 -25.14
CA TYR A 178 -19.10 0.39 -26.09
C TYR A 178 -17.71 0.45 -25.41
N GLU A 179 -16.68 -0.09 -26.09
CA GLU A 179 -15.28 -0.10 -25.61
C GLU A 179 -15.07 -0.81 -24.25
N LEU A 180 -15.61 -2.03 -24.10
CA LEU A 180 -15.37 -2.81 -22.89
C LEU A 180 -13.90 -3.22 -22.79
N THR A 181 -13.20 -2.74 -21.76
CA THR A 181 -11.77 -3.02 -21.51
C THR A 181 -11.57 -3.49 -20.08
N GLU A 182 -10.67 -4.46 -19.87
CA GLU A 182 -10.36 -4.97 -18.54
C GLU A 182 -9.53 -3.96 -17.74
N ARG A 183 -9.85 -3.82 -16.45
CA ARG A 183 -9.05 -3.06 -15.49
C ARG A 183 -8.11 -3.99 -14.72
N THR A 184 -6.83 -3.63 -14.69
CA THR A 184 -5.76 -4.40 -14.04
C THR A 184 -5.33 -3.79 -12.70
N ASP A 185 -5.78 -2.58 -12.40
CA ASP A 185 -5.56 -1.86 -11.16
C ASP A 185 -6.55 -2.31 -10.06
N LEU A 186 -6.59 -3.63 -9.87
CA LEU A 186 -7.43 -4.24 -8.86
C LEU A 186 -6.83 -4.01 -7.46
N PRO A 187 -7.69 -3.82 -6.42
CA PRO A 187 -7.25 -3.88 -5.03
C PRO A 187 -6.47 -5.17 -4.76
N ILE A 188 -5.44 -5.09 -3.93
CA ILE A 188 -4.70 -6.26 -3.45
C ILE A 188 -5.68 -7.22 -2.75
N PHE A 189 -5.52 -8.51 -3.00
CA PHE A 189 -6.42 -9.58 -2.58
C PHE A 189 -7.84 -9.50 -3.15
N THR A 190 -7.98 -8.98 -4.37
CA THR A 190 -9.21 -9.19 -5.13
C THR A 190 -9.48 -10.69 -5.33
N PRO A 191 -10.69 -11.21 -5.06
CA PRO A 191 -10.99 -12.63 -5.28
C PRO A 191 -10.71 -13.08 -6.72
N ILE A 192 -10.16 -14.28 -6.87
CA ILE A 192 -9.78 -14.85 -8.19
C ILE A 192 -10.95 -14.99 -9.19
N ASP A 193 -12.19 -14.97 -8.72
CA ASP A 193 -13.39 -15.06 -9.54
C ASP A 193 -13.99 -13.68 -9.87
N GLN A 194 -13.44 -12.59 -9.32
CA GLN A 194 -13.87 -11.21 -9.54
C GLN A 194 -13.06 -10.55 -10.67
N PHE A 195 -13.76 -9.96 -11.63
CA PHE A 195 -13.19 -9.18 -12.73
C PHE A 195 -13.75 -7.76 -12.71
N ARG A 196 -12.96 -6.78 -13.16
CA ARG A 196 -13.39 -5.39 -13.33
C ARG A 196 -13.16 -5.00 -14.78
N PHE A 197 -14.18 -4.44 -15.41
CA PHE A 197 -14.08 -3.85 -16.75
C PHE A 197 -14.57 -2.41 -16.70
N GLN A 198 -14.12 -1.61 -17.64
CA GLN A 198 -14.64 -0.28 -17.90
C GLN A 198 -15.20 -0.18 -19.31
N PHE A 199 -16.19 0.68 -19.51
CA PHE A 199 -16.79 0.95 -20.80
C PHE A 199 -17.36 2.38 -20.86
N LYS A 200 -17.68 2.83 -22.07
CA LYS A 200 -18.33 4.10 -22.35
C LYS A 200 -19.78 3.87 -22.75
N ARG A 201 -20.62 4.90 -22.59
CA ARG A 201 -22.02 4.86 -23.03
C ARG A 201 -22.36 6.05 -23.92
N GLU A 202 -23.13 5.81 -24.96
CA GLU A 202 -23.53 6.85 -25.92
C GLU A 202 -24.35 7.98 -25.26
N SER A 203 -25.19 7.64 -24.28
CA SER A 203 -26.01 8.60 -23.54
C SER A 203 -25.21 9.53 -22.63
N ASP A 204 -23.97 9.13 -22.29
CA ASP A 204 -23.12 9.80 -21.32
C ASP A 204 -21.62 9.52 -21.63
N PRO A 205 -21.11 10.07 -22.75
CA PRO A 205 -19.80 9.70 -23.29
C PRO A 205 -18.62 10.19 -22.42
N ASP A 206 -18.85 11.24 -21.63
CA ASP A 206 -17.81 11.84 -20.78
C ASP A 206 -17.49 10.95 -19.56
N SER A 207 -18.43 10.11 -19.16
CA SER A 207 -18.32 9.28 -17.95
C SER A 207 -17.61 7.96 -18.21
N VAL A 208 -16.98 7.37 -17.19
CA VAL A 208 -16.46 5.99 -17.27
C VAL A 208 -17.36 5.10 -16.44
N PHE A 209 -17.99 4.12 -17.09
CA PHE A 209 -18.78 3.12 -16.40
C PHE A 209 -17.88 1.94 -16.08
N VAL A 210 -17.95 1.49 -14.84
CA VAL A 210 -17.17 0.34 -14.36
C VAL A 210 -18.12 -0.76 -13.95
N VAL A 211 -17.84 -1.97 -14.45
CA VAL A 211 -18.58 -3.17 -14.12
C VAL A 211 -17.67 -4.16 -13.39
N LYS A 212 -18.13 -4.59 -12.23
CA LYS A 212 -17.50 -5.63 -11.43
C LYS A 212 -18.33 -6.90 -11.56
N VAL A 213 -17.72 -7.97 -12.03
CA VAL A 213 -18.39 -9.26 -12.27
C VAL A 213 -17.76 -10.32 -11.39
N ASN A 214 -18.59 -10.99 -10.59
CA ASN A 214 -18.19 -12.21 -9.88
C ASN A 214 -18.61 -13.43 -10.70
N THR A 215 -17.66 -14.20 -11.20
CA THR A 215 -17.93 -15.34 -12.07
C THR A 215 -18.45 -16.59 -11.34
N LEU A 216 -18.26 -16.66 -10.03
CA LEU A 216 -18.76 -17.74 -9.18
C LEU A 216 -20.24 -17.56 -8.89
N THR A 217 -20.66 -16.36 -8.50
CA THR A 217 -22.07 -16.05 -8.17
C THR A 217 -22.87 -15.53 -9.36
N SER A 218 -22.18 -15.06 -10.41
CA SER A 218 -22.74 -14.28 -11.53
C SER A 218 -23.26 -12.90 -11.13
N ASP A 219 -22.88 -12.40 -9.94
CA ASP A 219 -23.25 -11.05 -9.52
C ASP A 219 -22.53 -9.99 -10.36
N ILE A 220 -23.28 -8.93 -10.70
CA ILE A 220 -22.81 -7.81 -11.50
C ILE A 220 -23.10 -6.51 -10.74
N PHE A 221 -22.07 -5.69 -10.55
CA PHE A 221 -22.19 -4.38 -9.91
C PHE A 221 -21.64 -3.29 -10.81
N PHE A 222 -22.39 -2.21 -10.95
CA PHE A 222 -21.98 -1.04 -11.73
C PHE A 222 -21.63 0.12 -10.83
N SER A 223 -20.62 0.87 -11.23
CA SER A 223 -20.30 2.18 -10.70
C SER A 223 -19.99 3.13 -11.85
N LYS A 224 -20.07 4.43 -11.56
CA LYS A 224 -19.71 5.51 -12.46
C LYS A 224 -18.56 6.27 -11.84
N GLU A 225 -17.50 6.48 -12.60
CA GLU A 225 -16.34 7.31 -12.26
C GLU A 225 -16.36 8.59 -13.10
#